data_AF-A0A8T5TZ64-F1
#
_entry.id   AF-A0A8T5TZ64-F1
#
_cell.length_a   1.000
_cell.length_b   1.000
_cell.length_c   1.000
_cell.angle_alpha   90.00
_cell.angle_beta   90.00
_cell.angle_gamma   90.00
#
_symmetry.space_group_name_H-M   'P 1'
#
loop_
_entity.id
_entity.type
_entity.pdbx_description
1 polymer ?
#
loop_
_entity_poly.entity_id
_entity_poly.type
_entity_poly.pdbx_seq_one_letter_code
_entity_poly.pdbx_strand_id
1 'polypeptide(L)'
;MNVRSLMNKQKLLVDDFISVILIIIILFLAIFNHLLIIMSIAVYPLFTLIFYGLYRAYRSIFDKKLNFILRVLNLCLGIVCIIISSYTLNIIFTQPKMTASFIIYLLSMPIFLVGLAGLLKGTIVNVYSPHFRFLNILIGAITVLFTVIAIIFAETGYIFHFFTLLTTLTFNGILRAALYLSEYGLSLKSIKNLKLVWFIMDSLQLYQQEENQIQP
;
A
#
# COMPACT_ATOMS: atom_id res chain seq x y z
N MET A 1 -22.32 -19.79 -4.36
CA MET A 1 -21.94 -18.88 -5.46
C MET A 1 -20.46 -19.13 -5.73
N ASN A 2 -20.08 -19.55 -6.94
CA ASN A 2 -18.74 -20.05 -7.22
C ASN A 2 -17.75 -18.88 -7.32
N VAL A 3 -16.79 -18.76 -6.39
CA VAL A 3 -15.83 -17.63 -6.31
C VAL A 3 -15.03 -17.46 -7.61
N ARG A 4 -14.82 -18.56 -8.35
CA ARG A 4 -14.21 -18.55 -9.70
C ARG A 4 -14.93 -17.65 -10.72
N SER A 5 -16.24 -17.40 -10.58
CA SER A 5 -16.96 -16.49 -11.48
C SER A 5 -16.86 -15.02 -11.08
N LEU A 6 -16.30 -14.72 -9.91
CA LEU A 6 -16.12 -13.35 -9.40
C LEU A 6 -14.73 -12.77 -9.74
N MET A 7 -13.73 -13.62 -9.99
CA MET A 7 -12.35 -13.16 -10.25
C MET A 7 -12.12 -12.97 -11.77
N ASN A 8 -12.21 -11.72 -12.23
CA ASN A 8 -11.99 -11.37 -13.63
C ASN A 8 -10.49 -11.47 -13.98
N LYS A 9 -10.11 -12.36 -14.91
CA LYS A 9 -8.72 -12.57 -15.38
C LYS A 9 -8.04 -11.27 -15.85
N GLN A 10 -8.81 -10.30 -16.33
CA GLN A 10 -8.30 -8.98 -16.72
C GLN A 10 -7.70 -8.19 -15.55
N LYS A 11 -8.17 -8.43 -14.31
CA LYS A 11 -7.70 -7.74 -13.11
C LYS A 11 -6.30 -8.21 -12.70
N LEU A 12 -6.05 -9.52 -12.82
CA LEU A 12 -4.74 -10.13 -12.60
C LEU A 12 -3.70 -9.57 -13.59
N LEU A 13 -4.04 -9.52 -14.88
CA LEU A 13 -3.16 -8.94 -15.90
C LEU A 13 -2.77 -7.49 -15.61
N VAL A 14 -3.69 -6.69 -15.04
CA VAL A 14 -3.39 -5.32 -14.65
C VAL A 14 -2.43 -5.27 -13.46
N ASP A 15 -2.63 -6.11 -12.45
CA ASP A 15 -1.73 -6.17 -11.29
C ASP A 15 -0.33 -6.67 -11.68
N ASP A 16 -0.24 -7.63 -12.58
CA ASP A 16 1.04 -8.11 -13.13
C ASP A 16 1.74 -7.01 -13.93
N PHE A 17 1.00 -6.30 -14.79
CA PHE A 17 1.54 -5.20 -15.58
C PHE A 17 2.06 -4.05 -14.70
N ILE A 18 1.32 -3.68 -13.66
CA ILE A 18 1.76 -2.66 -12.69
C ILE A 18 3.02 -3.13 -11.96
N SER A 19 3.09 -4.41 -11.59
CA SER A 19 4.26 -4.99 -10.92
C SER A 19 5.49 -5.00 -11.83
N VAL A 20 5.33 -5.32 -13.12
CA VAL A 20 6.42 -5.22 -14.12
C VAL A 20 6.88 -3.78 -14.28
N ILE A 21 5.95 -2.81 -14.38
CA ILE A 21 6.31 -1.38 -14.45
C ILE A 21 7.05 -0.93 -13.19
N LEU A 22 6.61 -1.36 -12.00
CA LEU A 22 7.29 -1.08 -10.74
C LEU A 22 8.74 -1.60 -10.76
N ILE A 23 8.97 -2.82 -11.21
CA ILE A 23 10.31 -3.41 -11.32
C ILE A 23 11.17 -2.59 -12.28
N ILE A 24 10.64 -2.20 -13.44
CA ILE A 24 11.35 -1.38 -14.44
C ILE A 24 11.71 -0.01 -13.86
N ILE A 25 10.79 0.65 -13.16
CA ILE A 25 11.03 1.96 -12.54
C ILE A 25 12.10 1.84 -11.45
N ILE A 26 12.05 0.81 -10.61
CA ILE A 26 13.08 0.55 -9.59
C ILE A 26 14.44 0.32 -10.26
N LEU A 27 14.52 -0.51 -11.30
CA LEU A 27 15.77 -0.78 -12.03
C LEU A 27 16.33 0.49 -12.69
N PHE A 28 15.46 1.28 -13.34
CA PHE A 28 15.87 2.53 -13.97
C PHE A 28 16.42 3.52 -12.95
N LEU A 29 15.71 3.72 -11.83
CA LEU A 29 16.18 4.56 -10.74
C LEU A 29 17.46 4.00 -10.12
N ALA A 30 17.68 2.67 -10.12
CA ALA A 30 18.86 2.05 -9.50
C ALA A 30 20.12 2.48 -10.23
N ILE A 31 20.03 2.67 -11.55
CA ILE A 31 21.15 3.11 -12.39
C ILE A 31 21.54 4.57 -12.08
N PHE A 32 20.59 5.44 -11.76
CA PHE A 32 20.85 6.86 -11.55
C PHE A 32 21.05 7.27 -10.08
N ASN A 33 20.44 6.56 -9.13
CA ASN A 33 20.37 6.95 -7.73
C ASN A 33 20.55 5.75 -6.79
N HIS A 34 21.70 5.07 -6.88
CA HIS A 34 22.03 3.88 -6.09
C HIS A 34 21.74 4.02 -4.57
N LEU A 35 22.13 5.14 -3.96
CA LEU A 35 21.92 5.40 -2.53
C LEU A 35 20.42 5.49 -2.17
N LEU A 36 19.65 6.16 -3.05
CA LEU A 36 18.22 6.40 -2.86
C LEU A 36 17.45 5.08 -2.85
N ILE A 37 17.82 4.14 -3.70
CA ILE A 37 17.18 2.83 -3.77
C ILE A 37 17.60 1.89 -2.66
N ILE A 38 18.89 1.83 -2.30
CA ILE A 38 19.33 1.00 -1.17
C ILE A 38 18.57 1.43 0.10
N MET A 39 18.41 2.74 0.30
CA MET A 39 17.69 3.26 1.45
C MET A 39 16.18 3.06 1.31
N SER A 40 15.60 3.20 0.11
CA SER A 40 14.17 2.88 -0.10
C SER A 40 13.85 1.41 0.17
N ILE A 41 14.64 0.49 -0.38
CA ILE A 41 14.51 -0.96 -0.18
C ILE A 41 14.69 -1.34 1.29
N ALA A 42 15.51 -0.62 2.05
CA ALA A 42 15.68 -0.86 3.49
C ALA A 42 14.54 -0.25 4.34
N VAL A 43 14.05 0.94 3.98
CA VAL A 43 13.05 1.67 4.76
C VAL A 43 11.69 0.97 4.75
N TYR A 44 11.28 0.37 3.64
CA TYR A 44 10.00 -0.35 3.54
C TYR A 44 9.85 -1.56 4.47
N PRO A 45 10.80 -2.53 4.50
CA PRO A 45 10.82 -3.62 5.46
C PRO A 45 10.80 -3.13 6.90
N LEU A 46 11.50 -2.03 7.20
CA LEU A 46 11.55 -1.49 8.56
C LEU A 46 10.21 -0.88 8.99
N PHE A 47 9.54 -0.12 8.12
CA PHE A 47 8.19 0.37 8.41
C PHE A 47 7.18 -0.75 8.58
N THR A 48 7.23 -1.78 7.72
CA THR A 48 6.35 -2.96 7.86
C THR A 48 6.62 -3.71 9.17
N LEU A 49 7.86 -3.77 9.62
CA LEU A 49 8.24 -4.39 10.89
C LEU A 49 7.77 -3.58 12.12
N ILE A 50 7.65 -2.25 12.01
CA ILE A 50 6.94 -1.42 13.01
C ILE A 50 5.45 -1.81 13.08
N PHE A 51 4.75 -1.83 11.95
CA PHE A 51 3.33 -2.19 11.92
C PHE A 51 3.08 -3.62 12.41
N TYR A 52 3.96 -4.56 12.04
CA TYR A 52 3.93 -5.93 12.55
C TYR A 52 4.13 -5.99 14.07
N GLY A 53 5.07 -5.21 14.59
CA GLY A 53 5.32 -5.10 16.03
C GLY A 53 4.12 -4.52 16.78
N LEU A 54 3.49 -3.47 16.25
CA LEU A 54 2.26 -2.88 16.80
C LEU A 54 1.10 -3.88 16.80
N TYR A 55 0.91 -4.60 15.70
CA TYR A 55 -0.12 -5.64 15.60
C TYR A 55 0.08 -6.74 16.64
N ARG A 56 1.32 -7.23 16.82
CA ARG A 56 1.64 -8.24 17.84
C ARG A 56 1.42 -7.73 19.27
N ALA A 57 1.83 -6.50 19.57
CA ALA A 57 1.59 -5.89 20.87
C ALA A 57 0.08 -5.73 21.15
N TYR A 58 -0.69 -5.25 20.15
CA TYR A 58 -2.14 -5.14 20.24
C TYR A 58 -2.80 -6.50 20.48
N ARG A 59 -2.48 -7.51 19.66
CA ARG A 59 -3.05 -8.86 19.80
C ARG A 59 -2.71 -9.46 21.16
N SER A 60 -1.52 -9.24 21.67
CA SER A 60 -1.13 -9.68 23.01
C SER A 60 -2.01 -9.04 24.11
N ILE A 61 -2.25 -7.74 24.06
CA ILE A 61 -3.03 -7.03 25.09
C ILE A 61 -4.53 -7.42 25.04
N PHE A 62 -5.10 -7.51 23.84
CA PHE A 62 -6.56 -7.60 23.66
C PHE A 62 -7.09 -9.01 23.39
N ASP A 63 -6.28 -9.95 22.90
CA ASP A 63 -6.75 -11.30 22.57
C ASP A 63 -6.78 -12.19 23.82
N LYS A 64 -7.98 -12.36 24.38
CA LYS A 64 -8.24 -13.18 25.57
C LYS A 64 -8.04 -14.68 25.35
N LYS A 65 -7.96 -15.15 24.10
CA LYS A 65 -7.82 -16.58 23.76
C LYS A 65 -6.37 -17.08 23.83
N LEU A 66 -5.40 -16.18 23.97
CA LEU A 66 -3.98 -16.54 24.02
C LEU A 66 -3.56 -17.01 25.42
N ASN A 67 -2.78 -18.09 25.46
CA ASN A 67 -2.09 -18.54 26.67
C ASN A 67 -1.16 -17.45 27.21
N PHE A 68 -1.02 -17.36 28.53
CA PHE A 68 -0.23 -16.33 29.21
C PHE A 68 1.22 -16.23 28.69
N ILE A 69 1.90 -17.37 28.52
CA ILE A 69 3.27 -17.42 28.01
C ILE A 69 3.34 -16.86 26.57
N LEU A 70 2.41 -17.27 25.70
CA LEU A 70 2.37 -16.81 24.32
C LEU A 70 2.05 -15.31 24.23
N ARG A 71 1.22 -14.81 25.16
CA ARG A 71 0.90 -13.40 25.30
C ARG A 71 2.17 -12.58 25.61
N VAL A 72 2.92 -12.96 26.64
CA VAL A 72 4.17 -12.29 27.01
C VAL A 72 5.18 -12.33 25.86
N LEU A 73 5.38 -13.49 25.22
CA LEU A 73 6.32 -13.65 24.12
C LEU A 73 5.97 -12.78 22.90
N ASN A 74 4.69 -12.71 22.52
CA ASN A 74 4.22 -11.84 21.44
C ASN A 74 4.39 -10.36 21.77
N LEU A 75 4.21 -9.98 23.04
CA LEU A 75 4.42 -8.60 23.49
C LEU A 75 5.90 -8.22 23.39
N CYS A 76 6.79 -9.05 23.94
CA CYS A 76 8.23 -8.82 23.89
C CYS A 76 8.74 -8.75 22.44
N LEU A 77 8.34 -9.70 21.59
CA LEU A 77 8.72 -9.66 20.17
C LEU A 77 8.16 -8.43 19.47
N GLY A 78 6.93 -8.03 19.76
CA GLY A 78 6.34 -6.81 19.21
C GLY A 78 7.12 -5.55 19.59
N ILE A 79 7.49 -5.40 20.86
CA ILE A 79 8.29 -4.29 21.36
C ILE A 79 9.69 -4.28 20.72
N VAL A 80 10.36 -5.45 20.67
CA VAL A 80 11.69 -5.58 20.05
C VAL A 80 11.65 -5.18 18.57
N CYS A 81 10.64 -5.65 17.82
CA CYS A 81 10.41 -5.25 16.44
C CYS A 81 10.28 -3.73 16.29
N ILE A 82 9.47 -3.08 17.16
CA ILE A 82 9.28 -1.62 17.12
C ILE A 82 10.61 -0.90 17.42
N ILE A 83 11.33 -1.31 18.47
CA ILE A 83 12.58 -0.64 18.88
C ILE A 83 13.65 -0.78 17.80
N ILE A 84 13.92 -1.99 17.33
CA ILE A 84 14.95 -2.25 16.31
C ILE A 84 14.63 -1.48 15.03
N SER A 85 13.37 -1.50 14.58
CA SER A 85 12.98 -0.80 13.36
C SER A 85 13.09 0.71 13.51
N SER A 86 12.61 1.27 14.63
CA SER A 86 12.67 2.71 14.88
C SER A 86 14.10 3.20 14.99
N TYR A 87 14.98 2.45 15.67
CA TYR A 87 16.39 2.78 15.78
C TYR A 87 17.11 2.73 14.43
N THR A 88 16.85 1.69 13.64
CA THR A 88 17.47 1.53 12.31
C THR A 88 16.98 2.62 11.34
N LEU A 89 15.68 2.94 11.35
CA LEU A 89 15.15 4.06 10.57
C LEU A 89 15.78 5.39 11.00
N ASN A 90 15.96 5.61 12.31
CA ASN A 90 16.61 6.82 12.81
C ASN A 90 18.05 6.93 12.26
N ILE A 91 18.84 5.85 12.26
CA ILE A 91 20.19 5.84 11.66
C ILE A 91 20.16 6.17 10.17
N ILE A 92 19.20 5.62 9.43
CA ILE A 92 19.05 5.87 7.99
C ILE A 92 18.74 7.36 7.74
N PHE A 93 17.81 7.95 8.49
CA PHE A 93 17.36 9.33 8.29
C PHE A 93 18.28 10.40 8.91
N THR A 94 19.14 10.06 9.86
CA THR A 94 20.09 11.01 10.47
C THR A 94 21.37 11.19 9.67
N GLN A 95 21.54 10.49 8.55
CA GLN A 95 22.73 10.69 7.72
C GLN A 95 22.76 12.12 7.16
N PRO A 96 23.92 12.82 7.22
CA PRO A 96 24.05 14.23 6.85
C PRO A 96 23.81 14.54 5.37
N LYS A 97 23.60 13.52 4.54
CA LYS A 97 23.31 13.64 3.11
C LYS A 97 21.81 13.49 2.78
N MET A 98 20.95 13.24 3.77
CA MET A 98 19.50 13.13 3.56
C MET A 98 18.83 14.49 3.73
N THR A 99 18.49 15.14 2.61
CA THR A 99 17.62 16.32 2.64
C THR A 99 16.17 15.90 2.92
N ALA A 100 15.36 16.79 3.50
CA ALA A 100 13.94 16.48 3.75
C ALA A 100 13.19 16.08 2.47
N SER A 101 13.58 16.64 1.32
CA SER A 101 13.08 16.30 -0.01
C SER A 101 13.21 14.80 -0.35
N PHE A 102 14.15 14.09 0.27
CA PHE A 102 14.26 12.63 0.17
C PHE A 102 12.96 11.91 0.54
N ILE A 103 12.28 12.36 1.59
CA ILE A 103 11.02 11.76 2.04
C ILE A 103 9.95 11.90 0.96
N ILE A 104 9.94 13.03 0.24
CA ILE A 104 9.03 13.24 -0.89
C ILE A 104 9.35 12.28 -2.02
N TYR A 105 10.62 12.11 -2.40
CA TYR A 105 11.00 11.15 -3.46
C TYR A 105 10.62 9.71 -3.09
N LEU A 106 10.93 9.31 -1.85
CA LEU A 106 10.60 7.99 -1.32
C LEU A 106 9.08 7.73 -1.34
N LEU A 107 8.28 8.70 -0.90
CA LEU A 107 6.84 8.58 -0.80
C LEU A 107 6.15 8.70 -2.17
N SER A 108 6.72 9.47 -3.11
CA SER A 108 6.10 9.70 -4.42
C SER A 108 6.13 8.45 -5.30
N MET A 109 7.17 7.63 -5.22
CA MET A 109 7.30 6.40 -6.02
C MET A 109 6.16 5.38 -5.84
N PRO A 110 5.82 4.92 -4.63
CA PRO A 110 4.68 4.03 -4.43
C PRO A 110 3.35 4.71 -4.78
N ILE A 111 3.19 6.00 -4.47
CA ILE A 111 1.94 6.73 -4.67
C ILE A 111 1.67 6.90 -6.16
N PHE A 112 2.71 7.14 -6.96
CA PHE A 112 2.61 7.20 -8.41
C PHE A 112 2.04 5.89 -8.97
N LEU A 113 2.55 4.75 -8.50
CA LEU A 113 2.06 3.43 -8.90
C LEU A 113 0.66 3.15 -8.41
N VAL A 114 0.32 3.56 -7.19
CA VAL A 114 -1.05 3.47 -6.66
C VAL A 114 -2.02 4.30 -7.54
N GLY A 115 -1.59 5.49 -7.97
CA GLY A 115 -2.32 6.35 -8.91
C GLY A 115 -2.52 5.69 -10.27
N LEU A 116 -1.44 5.18 -10.88
CA LEU A 116 -1.47 4.47 -12.15
C LEU A 116 -2.38 3.25 -12.08
N ALA A 117 -2.30 2.48 -10.99
CA ALA A 117 -3.13 1.33 -10.75
C ALA A 117 -4.61 1.69 -10.61
N GLY A 118 -4.93 2.84 -9.98
CA GLY A 118 -6.29 3.37 -9.92
C GLY A 118 -6.84 3.70 -11.31
N LEU A 119 -6.03 4.35 -12.14
CA LEU A 119 -6.36 4.74 -13.50
C LEU A 119 -6.57 3.50 -14.41
N LEU A 120 -5.62 2.56 -14.41
CA LEU A 120 -5.69 1.34 -15.22
C LEU A 120 -6.84 0.42 -14.79
N LYS A 121 -7.01 0.17 -13.49
CA LYS A 121 -8.13 -0.65 -13.01
C LYS A 121 -9.47 0.01 -13.28
N GLY A 122 -9.58 1.33 -13.12
CA GLY A 122 -10.81 2.05 -13.43
C GLY A 122 -11.17 2.03 -14.91
N THR A 123 -10.18 1.99 -15.82
CA THR A 123 -10.43 1.92 -17.26
C THR A 123 -10.76 0.49 -17.72
N ILE A 124 -10.10 -0.53 -17.16
CA ILE A 124 -10.19 -1.92 -17.64
C ILE A 124 -11.31 -2.71 -16.95
N VAL A 125 -11.56 -2.49 -15.65
CA VAL A 125 -12.53 -3.28 -14.88
C VAL A 125 -13.93 -2.71 -15.06
N ASN A 126 -14.87 -3.56 -15.49
CA ASN A 126 -16.29 -3.23 -15.50
C ASN A 126 -16.87 -3.36 -14.09
N VAL A 127 -17.24 -2.22 -13.50
CA VAL A 127 -17.82 -2.12 -12.16
C VAL A 127 -19.32 -1.91 -12.26
N TYR A 128 -20.08 -2.41 -11.27
CA TYR A 128 -21.55 -2.28 -11.22
C TYR A 128 -22.04 -0.82 -11.19
N SER A 129 -21.24 0.10 -10.63
CA SER A 129 -21.56 1.53 -10.55
C SER A 129 -20.60 2.36 -11.41
N PRO A 130 -21.08 3.02 -12.48
CA PRO A 130 -20.24 3.86 -13.34
C PRO A 130 -19.70 5.10 -12.61
N HIS A 131 -20.40 5.57 -11.57
CA HIS A 131 -19.96 6.73 -10.78
C HIS A 131 -18.69 6.44 -9.98
N PHE A 132 -18.61 5.27 -9.32
CA PHE A 132 -17.40 4.87 -8.58
C PHE A 132 -16.24 4.56 -9.52
N ARG A 133 -16.53 4.04 -10.72
CA ARG A 133 -15.53 3.85 -11.77
C ARG A 133 -14.90 5.18 -12.18
N PHE A 134 -15.73 6.20 -12.49
CA PHE A 134 -15.25 7.52 -12.88
C PHE A 134 -14.45 8.19 -11.75
N LEU A 135 -14.94 8.17 -10.52
CA LEU A 135 -14.23 8.74 -9.37
C LEU A 135 -12.87 8.09 -9.14
N ASN A 136 -12.75 6.76 -9.32
CA ASN A 136 -11.48 6.06 -9.17
C ASN A 136 -10.48 6.40 -10.28
N ILE A 137 -10.95 6.56 -11.53
CA ILE A 137 -10.09 7.05 -12.64
C ILE A 137 -9.63 8.47 -12.35
N LEU A 138 -10.55 9.37 -12.00
CA LEU A 138 -10.27 10.78 -11.73
C LEU A 138 -9.24 10.93 -10.62
N ILE A 139 -9.42 10.21 -9.52
CA ILE A 139 -8.51 10.30 -8.37
C ILE A 139 -7.19 9.58 -8.63
N GLY A 140 -7.19 8.51 -9.42
CA GLY A 140 -5.97 7.94 -9.96
C GLY A 140 -5.15 8.96 -10.77
N ALA A 141 -5.79 9.67 -11.70
CA ALA A 141 -5.14 10.69 -12.52
C ALA A 141 -4.63 11.88 -11.69
N ILE A 142 -5.44 12.38 -10.74
CA ILE A 142 -5.03 13.44 -9.81
C ILE A 142 -3.84 13.00 -8.95
N THR A 143 -3.83 11.73 -8.50
CA THR A 143 -2.71 11.17 -7.73
C THR A 143 -1.42 11.14 -8.56
N VAL A 144 -1.50 10.73 -9.83
CA VAL A 144 -0.36 10.76 -10.76
C VAL A 144 0.12 12.19 -11.00
N LEU A 145 -0.79 13.13 -11.20
CA LEU A 145 -0.43 14.54 -11.42
C LEU A 145 0.28 15.14 -10.20
N PHE A 146 -0.29 15.00 -9.01
CA PHE A 146 0.31 15.55 -7.79
C PHE A 146 1.61 14.87 -7.40
N THR A 147 1.80 13.58 -7.70
CA THR A 147 3.09 12.92 -7.50
C THR A 147 4.17 13.47 -8.42
N VAL A 148 3.87 13.69 -9.70
CA VAL A 148 4.83 14.31 -10.63
C VAL A 148 5.20 15.73 -10.18
N ILE A 149 4.21 16.54 -9.79
CA ILE A 149 4.46 17.90 -9.25
C ILE A 149 5.32 17.82 -7.98
N ALA A 150 5.02 16.91 -7.05
CA ALA A 150 5.78 16.77 -5.82
C ALA A 150 7.23 16.35 -6.08
N ILE A 151 7.50 15.51 -7.09
CA ILE A 151 8.87 15.14 -7.48
C ILE A 151 9.62 16.35 -8.05
N ILE A 152 9.01 17.10 -8.98
CA ILE A 152 9.68 18.25 -9.63
C ILE A 152 10.00 19.35 -8.63
N PHE A 153 9.11 19.59 -7.68
CA PHE A 153 9.21 20.69 -6.70
C PHE A 153 9.59 20.20 -5.30
N ALA A 154 10.20 19.02 -5.16
CA ALA A 154 10.48 18.42 -3.85
C ALA A 154 11.37 19.28 -2.94
N GLU A 155 12.19 20.16 -3.51
CA GLU A 155 13.06 21.09 -2.76
C GLU A 155 12.32 22.35 -2.29
N THR A 156 11.25 22.75 -2.99
CA THR A 156 10.48 23.95 -2.69
C THR A 156 9.14 23.58 -2.05
N GLY A 157 8.88 24.03 -0.81
CA GLY A 157 7.57 23.79 -0.18
C GLY A 157 7.36 22.34 0.28
N TYR A 158 8.38 21.74 0.90
CA TYR A 158 8.36 20.37 1.44
C TYR A 158 7.06 20.00 2.16
N ILE A 159 6.64 20.84 3.12
CA ILE A 159 5.45 20.60 3.95
C ILE A 159 4.20 20.45 3.07
N PHE A 160 4.02 21.36 2.11
CA PHE A 160 2.86 21.35 1.22
C PHE A 160 2.81 20.08 0.37
N HIS A 161 3.93 19.69 -0.24
CA HIS A 161 4.01 18.48 -1.06
C HIS A 161 3.83 17.21 -0.22
N PHE A 162 4.41 17.15 0.99
CA PHE A 162 4.22 16.03 1.90
C PHE A 162 2.74 15.84 2.27
N PHE A 163 2.05 16.91 2.69
CA PHE A 163 0.62 16.82 3.02
C PHE A 163 -0.24 16.48 1.80
N THR A 164 0.10 17.01 0.62
CA THR A 164 -0.60 16.71 -0.63
C THR A 164 -0.48 15.22 -0.99
N LEU A 165 0.72 14.65 -0.89
CA LEU A 165 0.96 13.22 -1.11
C LEU A 165 0.21 12.35 -0.09
N LEU A 166 0.21 12.73 1.18
CA LEU A 166 -0.48 11.98 2.24
C LEU A 166 -2.00 12.01 2.06
N THR A 167 -2.53 13.16 1.66
CA THR A 167 -3.96 13.37 1.38
C THR A 167 -4.40 12.58 0.15
N THR A 168 -3.64 12.65 -0.95
CA THR A 168 -3.93 11.88 -2.16
C THR A 168 -3.87 10.38 -1.93
N LEU A 169 -2.88 9.88 -1.17
CA LEU A 169 -2.80 8.48 -0.77
C LEU A 169 -4.04 8.04 0.02
N THR A 170 -4.47 8.85 0.99
CA THR A 170 -5.65 8.56 1.82
C THR A 170 -6.92 8.49 0.98
N PHE A 171 -7.14 9.48 0.12
CA PHE A 171 -8.31 9.48 -0.78
C PHE A 171 -8.29 8.29 -1.74
N ASN A 172 -7.14 7.97 -2.33
CA ASN A 172 -6.99 6.84 -3.23
C ASN A 172 -7.31 5.51 -2.52
N GLY A 173 -6.83 5.34 -1.28
CA GLY A 173 -7.17 4.18 -0.44
C GLY A 173 -8.68 4.04 -0.18
N ILE A 174 -9.34 5.13 0.20
CA ILE A 174 -10.79 5.14 0.47
C ILE A 174 -11.59 4.80 -0.79
N LEU A 175 -11.25 5.38 -1.94
CA LEU A 175 -11.99 5.18 -3.18
C LEU A 175 -11.76 3.82 -3.80
N ARG A 176 -10.56 3.27 -3.65
CA ARG A 176 -10.29 1.89 -4.04
C ARG A 176 -11.10 0.93 -3.19
N ALA A 177 -11.18 1.14 -1.88
CA ALA A 177 -12.07 0.38 -1.00
C ALA A 177 -13.55 0.52 -1.43
N ALA A 178 -13.97 1.72 -1.85
CA ALA A 178 -15.31 1.98 -2.40
C ALA A 178 -15.56 1.17 -3.68
N LEU A 179 -14.59 1.16 -4.60
CA LEU A 179 -14.69 0.46 -5.87
C LEU A 179 -14.82 -1.05 -5.64
N TYR A 180 -13.96 -1.63 -4.81
CA TYR A 180 -14.07 -3.04 -4.43
C TYR A 180 -15.43 -3.36 -3.80
N LEU A 181 -15.95 -2.55 -2.87
CA LEU A 181 -17.28 -2.78 -2.30
C LEU A 181 -18.40 -2.68 -3.34
N SER A 182 -18.28 -1.72 -4.27
CA SER A 182 -19.27 -1.53 -5.33
C SER A 182 -19.30 -2.68 -6.34
N GLU A 183 -18.20 -3.42 -6.51
CA GLU A 183 -18.18 -4.68 -7.29
C GLU A 183 -19.13 -5.73 -6.70
N TYR A 184 -19.36 -5.70 -5.38
CA TYR A 184 -20.27 -6.59 -4.66
C TYR A 184 -21.62 -5.94 -4.30
N GLY A 185 -21.93 -4.77 -4.85
CA GLY A 185 -23.18 -4.03 -4.57
C GLY A 185 -23.25 -3.40 -3.17
N LEU A 186 -22.12 -3.30 -2.46
CA LEU A 186 -22.04 -2.77 -1.10
C LEU A 186 -21.60 -1.30 -1.11
N SER A 187 -22.04 -0.53 -0.11
CA SER A 187 -21.67 0.90 0.03
C SER A 187 -20.74 1.15 1.21
N LEU A 188 -19.96 2.24 1.17
CA LEU A 188 -19.07 2.67 2.26
C LEU A 188 -19.78 3.30 3.47
N LYS A 189 -21.12 3.43 3.47
CA LYS A 189 -21.85 4.13 4.53
C LYS A 189 -21.68 3.52 5.93
N SER A 190 -21.32 2.23 6.01
CA SER A 190 -21.10 1.54 7.28
C SER A 190 -19.63 1.14 7.46
N ILE A 191 -19.02 1.50 8.60
CA ILE A 191 -17.67 1.06 8.99
C ILE A 191 -17.58 -0.48 9.01
N LYS A 192 -18.69 -1.20 9.24
CA LYS A 192 -18.74 -2.67 9.14
C LYS A 192 -18.38 -3.17 7.72
N ASN A 193 -18.70 -2.42 6.68
CA ASN A 193 -18.40 -2.77 5.30
C ASN A 193 -16.91 -2.56 4.98
N LEU A 194 -16.23 -1.66 5.69
CA LEU A 194 -14.79 -1.45 5.54
C LEU A 194 -13.99 -2.65 6.06
N LYS A 195 -14.45 -3.32 7.13
CA LYS A 195 -13.89 -4.64 7.55
C LYS A 195 -14.07 -5.72 6.47
N LEU A 196 -15.15 -5.63 5.70
CA LEU A 196 -15.46 -6.57 4.62
C LEU A 196 -14.49 -6.40 3.43
N VAL A 197 -13.98 -5.19 3.19
CA VAL A 197 -12.89 -4.95 2.22
C VAL A 197 -11.65 -5.74 2.58
N TRP A 198 -11.22 -5.68 3.85
CA TRP A 198 -10.06 -6.43 4.33
C TRP A 198 -10.28 -7.94 4.21
N PHE A 199 -11.49 -8.42 4.52
CA PHE A 199 -11.85 -9.83 4.35
C PHE A 199 -11.84 -10.28 2.87
N ILE A 200 -12.33 -9.43 1.95
CA ILE A 200 -12.29 -9.69 0.50
C ILE A 200 -10.82 -9.73 0.03
N MET A 201 -9.98 -8.81 0.51
CA MET A 201 -8.55 -8.79 0.15
C MET A 201 -7.80 -10.02 0.69
N ASP A 202 -8.04 -10.44 1.93
CA ASP A 202 -7.44 -11.65 2.54
C ASP A 202 -7.89 -12.93 1.84
N SER A 203 -9.19 -13.04 1.54
CA SER A 203 -9.74 -14.23 0.85
C SER A 203 -9.27 -14.35 -0.60
N LEU A 204 -9.01 -13.23 -1.29
CA LEU A 204 -8.37 -13.22 -2.61
C LEU A 204 -6.93 -13.77 -2.55
N GLN A 205 -6.15 -13.42 -1.52
CA GLN A 205 -4.77 -13.90 -1.37
C GLN A 205 -4.70 -15.40 -1.03
N LEU A 206 -5.60 -15.89 -0.17
CA LEU A 206 -5.67 -17.32 0.18
C LEU A 206 -6.05 -18.19 -1.03
N TYR A 207 -6.99 -17.74 -1.87
CA TYR A 207 -7.35 -18.44 -3.11
C TYR A 207 -6.20 -18.46 -4.14
N GLN A 208 -5.40 -17.39 -4.22
CA GLN A 208 -4.22 -17.33 -5.10
C GLN A 208 -3.12 -18.31 -4.69
N GLN A 209 -2.93 -18.53 -3.39
CA GLN A 209 -1.96 -19.51 -2.89
C GLN A 209 -2.40 -20.96 -3.16
N GLU A 210 -3.70 -21.25 -3.10
CA GLU A 210 -4.24 -22.57 -3.47
C GLU A 210 -4.15 -22.83 -4.99
N GLU A 211 -4.39 -21.82 -5.84
CA GLU A 211 -4.33 -21.99 -7.30
C GLU A 211 -2.90 -22.22 -7.82
N ASN A 212 -1.90 -21.57 -7.21
CA ASN A 212 -0.48 -21.79 -7.52
C ASN A 212 0.09 -23.12 -6.99
N GLN A 213 -0.62 -23.81 -6.09
CA GLN A 213 -0.27 -25.17 -5.64
C GLN A 213 -0.96 -26.27 -6.46
N ILE A 214 -1.93 -25.92 -7.31
CA ILE A 214 -2.76 -26.88 -8.09
C ILE A 214 -2.40 -26.88 -9.58
N GLN A 215 -1.54 -25.97 -10.06
CA GLN A 215 -0.97 -26.03 -11.40
C GLN A 215 0.42 -26.71 -11.37
N PRO A 216 0.59 -27.90 -11.98
CA PRO A 216 1.91 -28.50 -12.20
C PRO A 216 2.75 -27.71 -13.22
#